data_AF-A0A800K240-F1
#
_entry.id   AF-A0A800K240-F1
#
_cell.length_a   1.000
_cell.length_b   1.000
_cell.length_c   1.000
_cell.angle_alpha   90.00
_cell.angle_beta   90.00
_cell.angle_gamma   90.00
#
_symmetry.space_group_name_H-M   'P 1'
#
loop_
_entity.id
_entity.type
_entity.pdbx_description
1 polymer ?
#
loop_
_entity_poly.entity_id
_entity_poly.type
_entity_poly.pdbx_seq_one_letter_code
_entity_poly.pdbx_strand_id
1 'polypeptide(L)'
;MGTLRYIVCIFLFFNLSCTWQQTTNTNIGQNSMLSGKAALLTTRFSSLEELKKVIKIEYTLEDVPQVSLTHSSNGQEVNSVIRSGISELDIINAKKGGFWDHVSLGLNSPYVVVNRKDIMRVYLMARIRCNLFGEGDVAFYNLSEAIMYNISDDDTAGINSKDLTEKGFINTFNHITAQALMTSVFSERLADFISDVHELRKLPELVTGKFTKEQINDIEEGPVDNYIDIINNEWGQELGKVLRKKYNISRETNWTPELLANYLNDIQSYYSWVFQIGFKPFRASDEIIIRFSSKINSLLMGVSGLGFIDLIFDLF
;
A
#
# COMPACT_ATOMS: atom_id res chain seq x y z
N MET A 1 15.75 24.94 -52.25
CA MET A 1 16.21 24.46 -50.93
C MET A 1 15.40 25.22 -49.88
N GLY A 2 14.18 24.83 -49.48
CA GLY A 2 13.82 23.58 -48.80
C GLY A 2 14.48 23.60 -47.42
N THR A 3 13.85 23.83 -46.28
CA THR A 3 12.46 23.58 -45.84
C THR A 3 12.08 24.51 -44.66
N LEU A 4 10.96 25.19 -44.84
CA LEU A 4 9.85 25.40 -43.90
C LEU A 4 10.04 24.82 -42.47
N ARG A 5 10.13 25.68 -41.44
CA ARG A 5 9.84 25.31 -40.05
C ARG A 5 8.54 25.99 -39.63
N TYR A 6 7.51 25.17 -39.44
CA TYR A 6 6.18 25.58 -39.01
C TYR A 6 6.19 26.19 -37.61
N ILE A 7 5.48 27.31 -37.49
CA ILE A 7 4.84 27.76 -36.26
C ILE A 7 3.51 27.00 -36.15
N VAL A 8 3.26 26.33 -35.02
CA VAL A 8 1.92 26.24 -34.41
C VAL A 8 2.10 26.21 -32.89
N CYS A 9 1.84 27.35 -32.24
CA CYS A 9 1.29 27.37 -30.89
C CYS A 9 -0.16 26.86 -30.97
N ILE A 10 -0.64 26.13 -29.97
CA ILE A 10 -1.96 26.34 -29.34
C ILE A 10 -2.11 25.44 -28.12
N PHE A 11 -2.51 26.09 -27.04
CA PHE A 11 -3.04 25.57 -25.78
C PHE A 11 -4.13 24.53 -25.98
N LEU A 12 -4.00 23.41 -25.27
CA LEU A 12 -5.14 22.68 -24.69
C LEU A 12 -4.71 22.10 -23.34
N PHE A 13 -4.50 22.97 -22.35
CA PHE A 13 -4.75 22.60 -20.96
C PHE A 13 -6.28 22.49 -20.82
N PHE A 14 -6.83 21.36 -21.24
CA PHE A 14 -8.14 20.96 -20.77
C PHE A 14 -8.00 20.71 -19.27
N ASN A 15 -8.56 21.65 -18.50
CA ASN A 15 -9.07 21.40 -17.17
C ASN A 15 -10.14 20.31 -17.28
N LEU A 16 -9.71 19.05 -17.36
CA LEU A 16 -10.49 17.92 -16.89
C LEU A 16 -9.99 17.62 -15.48
N SER A 17 -10.25 18.57 -14.58
CA SER A 17 -10.52 18.21 -13.20
C SER A 17 -11.75 17.32 -13.24
N CYS A 18 -11.55 16.01 -13.40
CA CYS A 18 -12.51 15.04 -12.91
C CYS A 18 -12.63 15.36 -11.42
N THR A 19 -13.71 16.07 -11.11
CA THR A 19 -14.24 16.23 -9.76
C THR A 19 -14.64 14.82 -9.34
N TRP A 20 -13.68 14.09 -8.76
CA TRP A 20 -14.03 13.00 -7.89
C TRP A 20 -14.78 13.63 -6.74
N GLN A 21 -16.10 13.49 -6.77
CA GLN A 21 -16.93 13.66 -5.59
C GLN A 21 -16.40 12.69 -4.54
N GLN A 22 -15.64 13.23 -3.58
CA GLN A 22 -15.46 12.60 -2.30
C GLN A 22 -16.84 12.46 -1.68
N THR A 23 -17.42 11.27 -1.77
CA THR A 23 -18.58 10.90 -0.97
C THR A 23 -18.08 10.65 0.44
N THR A 24 -17.80 11.72 1.19
CA THR A 24 -17.56 11.63 2.62
C THR A 24 -18.90 11.78 3.32
N ASN A 25 -19.45 10.66 3.76
CA ASN A 25 -20.45 10.65 4.81
C ASN A 25 -20.30 9.36 5.64
N THR A 26 -19.21 9.30 6.39
CA THR A 26 -19.13 8.45 7.58
C THR A 26 -18.98 9.36 8.79
N ASN A 27 -20.10 9.55 9.50
CA ASN A 27 -20.09 10.06 10.86
C ASN A 27 -19.41 9.03 11.77
N ILE A 28 -18.07 9.01 11.76
CA ILE A 28 -17.29 8.19 12.69
C ILE A 28 -17.29 8.93 14.02
N GLY A 29 -18.26 8.57 14.87
CA GLY A 29 -18.25 8.92 16.28
C GLY A 29 -16.94 8.47 16.90
N GLN A 30 -16.29 9.39 17.62
CA GLN A 30 -15.11 9.09 18.43
C GLN A 30 -15.46 7.96 19.41
N ASN A 31 -14.75 6.83 19.34
CA ASN A 31 -14.76 5.63 20.20
C ASN A 31 -15.25 4.29 19.62
N SER A 32 -15.61 4.15 18.34
CA SER A 32 -15.69 2.79 17.76
C SER A 32 -14.39 2.47 17.03
N MET A 33 -13.44 1.86 17.73
CA MET A 33 -12.51 0.94 17.07
C MET A 33 -13.37 0.01 16.19
N LEU A 34 -12.98 -0.14 14.92
CA LEU A 34 -13.68 -0.92 13.88
C LEU A 34 -14.33 -2.17 14.51
N SER A 35 -15.59 -2.51 14.20
CA SER A 35 -16.30 -3.70 14.75
C SER A 35 -16.23 -4.89 13.75
N GLY A 36 -16.38 -6.16 14.20
CA GLY A 36 -15.66 -7.44 13.85
C GLY A 36 -14.87 -7.70 12.52
N LYS A 37 -14.57 -9.00 12.26
CA LYS A 37 -13.73 -9.62 11.18
C LYS A 37 -13.35 -8.73 9.97
N ALA A 38 -12.43 -7.78 10.15
CA ALA A 38 -12.00 -6.86 9.09
C ALA A 38 -10.94 -7.52 8.19
N ALA A 39 -9.65 -7.41 8.54
CA ALA A 39 -8.56 -8.03 7.80
C ALA A 39 -8.78 -9.53 7.51
N LEU A 40 -8.35 -9.96 6.32
CA LEU A 40 -8.51 -11.32 5.81
C LEU A 40 -7.14 -12.03 5.75
N LEU A 41 -7.12 -13.34 5.97
CA LEU A 41 -5.91 -14.18 5.80
C LEU A 41 -6.11 -15.11 4.60
N THR A 42 -5.17 -15.13 3.66
CA THR A 42 -5.19 -16.03 2.49
C THR A 42 -5.34 -17.50 2.88
N THR A 43 -4.68 -17.90 3.97
CA THR A 43 -4.68 -19.26 4.52
C THR A 43 -6.05 -19.77 4.98
N ARG A 44 -7.05 -18.89 5.10
CA ARG A 44 -8.42 -19.22 5.52
C ARG A 44 -9.36 -19.46 4.35
N PHE A 45 -8.87 -19.39 3.12
CA PHE A 45 -9.64 -19.65 1.91
C PHE A 45 -9.03 -20.81 1.13
N SER A 46 -9.90 -21.69 0.65
CA SER A 46 -9.52 -22.86 -0.16
C SER A 46 -9.75 -22.65 -1.65
N SER A 47 -10.47 -21.59 -2.04
CA SER A 47 -10.77 -21.26 -3.44
C SER A 47 -11.28 -19.83 -3.60
N LEU A 48 -11.24 -19.33 -4.85
CA LEU A 48 -11.85 -18.06 -5.23
C LEU A 48 -13.37 -18.03 -4.97
N GLU A 49 -14.06 -19.17 -5.12
CA GLU A 49 -15.50 -19.26 -4.85
C GLU A 49 -15.83 -19.19 -3.35
N GLU A 50 -14.91 -19.60 -2.48
CA GLU A 50 -15.04 -19.35 -1.05
C GLU A 50 -14.84 -17.87 -0.72
N LEU A 51 -13.83 -17.25 -1.33
CA LEU A 51 -13.54 -15.82 -1.15
C LEU A 51 -14.72 -14.93 -1.59
N LYS A 52 -15.36 -15.24 -2.73
CA LYS A 52 -16.55 -14.53 -3.24
C LYS A 52 -17.77 -14.58 -2.32
N LYS A 53 -17.78 -15.46 -1.31
CA LYS A 53 -18.84 -15.47 -0.28
C LYS A 53 -18.61 -14.40 0.80
N VAL A 54 -17.38 -13.91 0.90
CA VAL A 54 -16.95 -12.92 1.89
C VAL A 54 -16.79 -11.55 1.25
N ILE A 55 -16.26 -11.48 0.02
CA ILE A 55 -16.08 -10.23 -0.72
C ILE A 55 -16.94 -10.22 -1.99
N LYS A 56 -17.44 -9.05 -2.36
CA LYS A 56 -18.09 -8.82 -3.64
C LYS A 56 -17.03 -8.46 -4.67
N ILE A 57 -17.08 -9.09 -5.85
CA ILE A 57 -16.15 -8.84 -6.96
C ILE A 57 -16.98 -8.52 -8.20
N GLU A 58 -16.84 -7.31 -8.74
CA GLU A 58 -17.59 -6.84 -9.90
C GLU A 58 -16.65 -6.33 -11.00
N TYR A 59 -16.74 -6.92 -12.18
CA TYR A 59 -15.93 -6.54 -13.33
C TYR A 59 -16.69 -5.60 -14.25
N THR A 60 -16.02 -4.54 -14.72
CA THR A 60 -16.49 -3.71 -15.83
C THR A 60 -15.47 -3.82 -16.96
N LEU A 61 -15.88 -4.32 -18.13
CA LEU A 61 -14.99 -4.58 -19.26
C LEU A 61 -15.13 -3.55 -20.39
N GLU A 62 -15.98 -2.55 -20.21
CA GLU A 62 -16.21 -1.48 -21.18
C GLU A 62 -15.14 -0.39 -21.04
N ASP A 63 -14.66 0.13 -22.17
CA ASP A 63 -13.58 1.12 -22.32
C ASP A 63 -12.22 0.72 -21.72
N VAL A 64 -12.12 0.74 -20.40
CA VAL A 64 -10.92 0.45 -19.62
C VAL A 64 -11.29 -0.63 -18.59
N PRO A 65 -10.80 -1.87 -18.75
CA PRO A 65 -11.10 -2.96 -17.82
C PRO A 65 -10.83 -2.55 -16.37
N GLN A 66 -11.79 -2.82 -15.49
CA GLN A 66 -11.67 -2.54 -14.07
C GLN A 66 -12.39 -3.60 -13.24
N VAL A 67 -11.93 -3.77 -12.00
CA VAL A 67 -12.58 -4.59 -10.98
C VAL A 67 -12.90 -3.73 -9.76
N SER A 68 -14.12 -3.86 -9.25
CA SER A 68 -14.52 -3.31 -7.96
C SER A 68 -14.62 -4.43 -6.94
N LEU A 69 -13.98 -4.23 -5.79
CA LEU A 69 -14.05 -5.12 -4.65
C LEU A 69 -14.77 -4.42 -3.51
N THR A 70 -15.75 -5.08 -2.91
CA THR A 70 -16.41 -4.60 -1.69
C THR A 70 -16.29 -5.65 -0.60
N HIS A 71 -15.83 -5.23 0.57
CA HIS A 71 -15.86 -6.08 1.76
C HIS A 71 -16.51 -5.32 2.91
N SER A 72 -17.59 -5.90 3.43
CA SER A 72 -18.34 -5.32 4.55
C SER A 72 -18.11 -6.15 5.80
N SER A 73 -17.70 -5.50 6.89
CA SER A 73 -17.56 -6.14 8.19
C SER A 73 -18.14 -5.25 9.29
N ASN A 74 -19.13 -5.80 10.00
CA ASN A 74 -19.85 -5.22 11.16
C ASN A 74 -20.20 -3.74 11.01
N GLY A 75 -20.89 -3.44 9.91
CA GLY A 75 -21.42 -2.10 9.64
C GLY A 75 -20.39 -1.13 9.06
N GLN A 76 -19.16 -1.59 8.79
CA GLN A 76 -18.17 -0.86 8.02
C GLN A 76 -17.93 -1.56 6.69
N GLU A 77 -17.53 -0.77 5.70
CA GLU A 77 -17.34 -1.24 4.35
C GLU A 77 -16.09 -0.58 3.78
N VAL A 78 -15.26 -1.39 3.14
CA VAL A 78 -14.17 -0.92 2.29
C VAL A 78 -14.50 -1.25 0.84
N ASN A 79 -14.15 -0.32 -0.05
CA ASN A 79 -14.38 -0.42 -1.47
C ASN A 79 -13.08 -0.12 -2.20
N SER A 80 -12.63 -1.04 -3.05
CA SER A 80 -11.49 -0.85 -3.94
C SER A 80 -11.96 -0.83 -5.38
N VAL A 81 -11.33 0.00 -6.23
CA VAL A 81 -11.57 0.03 -7.67
C VAL A 81 -10.24 0.07 -8.39
N ILE A 82 -9.84 -1.06 -8.94
CA ILE A 82 -8.59 -1.19 -9.70
C ILE A 82 -8.92 -1.12 -11.18
N ARG A 83 -8.15 -0.31 -11.91
CA ARG A 83 -8.30 -0.13 -13.36
C ARG A 83 -7.07 -0.62 -14.08
N SER A 84 -7.24 -1.17 -15.28
CA SER A 84 -6.11 -1.45 -16.17
C SER A 84 -5.33 -0.16 -16.41
N GLY A 85 -4.01 -0.24 -16.31
CA GLY A 85 -3.16 0.93 -16.41
C GLY A 85 -1.69 0.55 -16.28
N ILE A 86 -0.89 1.49 -15.78
CA ILE A 86 0.52 1.26 -15.51
C ILE A 86 0.72 0.31 -14.34
N SER A 87 1.78 -0.50 -14.41
CA SER A 87 2.25 -1.37 -13.34
C SER A 87 3.53 -0.83 -12.69
N GLU A 88 3.94 -1.38 -11.54
CA GLU A 88 5.23 -1.06 -10.94
C GLU A 88 6.40 -1.39 -11.91
N LEU A 89 6.23 -2.41 -12.78
CA LEU A 89 7.24 -2.75 -13.78
C LEU A 89 7.40 -1.65 -14.83
N ASP A 90 6.32 -0.99 -15.26
CA ASP A 90 6.38 0.13 -16.20
C ASP A 90 7.15 1.32 -15.61
N ILE A 91 6.96 1.59 -14.32
CA ILE A 91 7.70 2.64 -13.59
C ILE A 91 9.19 2.29 -13.50
N ILE A 92 9.52 1.04 -13.17
CA ILE A 92 10.91 0.57 -13.08
C ILE A 92 11.59 0.60 -14.46
N ASN A 93 10.88 0.19 -15.51
CA ASN A 93 11.38 0.18 -16.87
C ASN A 93 11.63 1.59 -17.37
N ALA A 94 10.70 2.52 -17.13
CA ALA A 94 10.89 3.92 -17.46
C ALA A 94 12.14 4.48 -16.76
N LYS A 95 12.32 4.21 -15.46
CA LYS A 95 13.52 4.66 -14.71
C LYS A 95 14.83 4.17 -15.31
N LYS A 96 14.86 2.95 -15.86
CA LYS A 96 16.05 2.36 -16.50
C LYS A 96 16.15 2.67 -18.00
N GLY A 97 15.11 3.29 -18.55
CA GLY A 97 14.89 3.47 -19.96
C GLY A 97 15.47 4.78 -20.49
N GLY A 98 15.09 5.09 -21.73
CA GLY A 98 15.49 6.32 -22.39
C GLY A 98 14.40 7.40 -22.36
N PHE A 99 14.71 8.53 -23.00
CA PHE A 99 13.78 9.67 -23.14
C PHE A 99 12.35 9.27 -23.56
N TRP A 100 12.20 8.31 -24.47
CA TRP A 100 10.88 7.87 -24.94
C TRP A 100 10.09 7.07 -23.91
N ASP A 101 10.76 6.31 -23.05
CA ASP A 101 10.11 5.58 -21.95
C ASP A 101 9.60 6.57 -20.88
N HIS A 102 10.36 7.63 -20.61
CA HIS A 102 9.95 8.72 -19.74
C HIS A 102 8.74 9.49 -20.28
N VAL A 103 8.74 9.84 -21.58
CA VAL A 103 7.60 10.52 -22.22
C VAL A 103 6.36 9.62 -22.21
N SER A 104 6.52 8.33 -22.52
CA SER A 104 5.43 7.34 -22.48
C SER A 104 4.82 7.22 -21.07
N LEU A 105 5.65 7.07 -20.03
CA LEU A 105 5.17 7.03 -18.65
C LEU A 105 4.46 8.33 -18.25
N GLY A 106 4.99 9.49 -18.66
CA GLY A 106 4.40 10.78 -18.37
C GLY A 106 3.03 11.01 -19.01
N LEU A 107 2.83 10.49 -20.23
CA LEU A 107 1.53 10.53 -20.91
C LEU A 107 0.55 9.53 -20.31
N ASN A 108 1.00 8.32 -19.98
CA ASN A 108 0.15 7.24 -19.48
C ASN A 108 -0.20 7.39 -17.99
N SER A 109 0.64 8.08 -17.21
CA SER A 109 0.36 8.38 -15.80
C SER A 109 0.97 9.71 -15.35
N PRO A 110 0.27 10.84 -15.61
CA PRO A 110 0.65 12.15 -15.08
C PRO A 110 0.80 12.15 -13.55
N TYR A 111 0.05 11.29 -12.86
CA TYR A 111 0.11 11.16 -11.40
C TYR A 111 1.51 10.74 -10.91
N VAL A 112 2.18 9.81 -11.60
CA VAL A 112 3.54 9.38 -11.26
C VAL A 112 4.51 10.54 -11.34
N VAL A 113 4.43 11.37 -12.37
CA VAL A 113 5.35 12.50 -12.59
C VAL A 113 5.21 13.55 -11.47
N VAL A 114 3.97 13.88 -11.12
CA VAL A 114 3.66 14.86 -10.08
C VAL A 114 4.10 14.34 -8.70
N ASN A 115 3.88 13.06 -8.40
CA ASN A 115 4.12 12.47 -7.08
C ASN A 115 5.42 11.67 -6.97
N ARG A 116 6.31 11.76 -7.97
CA ARG A 116 7.54 10.95 -8.08
C ARG A 116 8.39 10.92 -6.81
N LYS A 117 8.48 12.05 -6.10
CA LYS A 117 9.27 12.14 -4.85
C LYS A 117 8.67 11.29 -3.75
N ASP A 118 7.35 11.27 -3.63
CA ASP A 118 6.65 10.53 -2.60
C ASP A 118 6.58 9.04 -2.94
N ILE A 119 6.38 8.71 -4.22
CA ILE A 119 6.54 7.34 -4.73
C ILE A 119 7.94 6.81 -4.41
N MET A 120 9.00 7.61 -4.65
CA MET A 120 10.37 7.21 -4.33
C MET A 120 10.60 7.02 -2.82
N ARG A 121 10.04 7.90 -1.97
CA ARG A 121 10.13 7.76 -0.51
C ARG A 121 9.47 6.47 -0.04
N VAL A 122 8.27 6.17 -0.54
CA VAL A 122 7.57 4.90 -0.27
C VAL A 122 8.40 3.71 -0.75
N TYR A 123 8.93 3.77 -1.98
CA TYR A 123 9.81 2.74 -2.54
C TYR A 123 11.02 2.45 -1.64
N LEU A 124 11.59 3.48 -1.01
CA LEU A 124 12.71 3.37 -0.08
C LEU A 124 12.28 2.90 1.33
N MET A 125 11.07 3.24 1.80
CA MET A 125 10.52 2.67 3.04
C MET A 125 10.24 1.17 2.92
N ALA A 126 9.82 0.73 1.73
CA ALA A 126 9.52 -0.68 1.45
C ALA A 126 10.76 -1.57 1.27
N ARG A 127 11.99 -1.02 1.29
CA ARG A 127 13.20 -1.78 0.98
C ARG A 127 14.36 -1.48 1.92
N ILE A 128 15.16 -2.51 2.18
CA ILE A 128 16.44 -2.37 2.88
C ILE A 128 17.45 -1.73 1.93
N ARG A 129 18.13 -0.68 2.41
CA ARG A 129 19.16 0.11 1.73
C ARG A 129 20.26 0.45 2.73
N CYS A 130 21.04 -0.54 3.13
CA CYS A 130 22.12 -0.36 4.11
C CYS A 130 23.16 0.69 3.68
N ASN A 131 23.34 0.90 2.38
CA ASN A 131 24.20 1.95 1.83
C ASN A 131 23.66 3.38 2.06
N LEU A 132 22.36 3.54 2.31
CA LEU A 132 21.71 4.83 2.56
C LEU A 132 21.37 5.05 4.03
N PHE A 133 20.92 3.99 4.73
CA PHE A 133 20.40 4.08 6.10
C PHE A 133 21.25 3.34 7.13
N GLY A 134 22.37 2.76 6.70
CA GLY A 134 23.32 2.03 7.56
C GLY A 134 22.96 0.57 7.79
N GLU A 135 23.86 -0.15 8.46
CA GLU A 135 23.62 -1.52 8.90
C GLU A 135 22.41 -1.61 9.82
N GLY A 136 21.57 -2.63 9.65
CA GLY A 136 20.33 -2.81 10.40
C GLY A 136 19.15 -2.00 9.88
N ASP A 137 19.23 -1.42 8.67
CA ASP A 137 18.10 -0.73 8.05
C ASP A 137 16.82 -1.58 8.02
N VAL A 138 15.67 -0.93 8.18
CA VAL A 138 14.36 -1.55 8.40
C VAL A 138 13.43 -1.22 7.24
N ALA A 139 12.73 -2.23 6.72
CA ALA A 139 11.66 -2.08 5.74
C ALA A 139 10.28 -2.40 6.33
N PHE A 140 9.20 -2.10 5.60
CA PHE A 140 7.83 -2.50 6.00
C PHE A 140 7.70 -4.00 6.32
N TYR A 141 8.36 -4.84 5.53
CA TYR A 141 8.37 -6.29 5.76
C TYR A 141 8.93 -6.65 7.15
N ASN A 142 10.01 -6.00 7.59
CA ASN A 142 10.61 -6.26 8.90
C ASN A 142 9.69 -5.84 10.06
N LEU A 143 8.90 -4.77 9.88
CA LEU A 143 7.88 -4.41 10.88
C LEU A 143 6.82 -5.52 11.00
N SER A 144 6.44 -6.12 9.89
CA SER A 144 5.42 -7.17 9.81
C SER A 144 5.91 -8.47 10.46
N GLU A 145 7.17 -8.82 10.21
CA GLU A 145 7.85 -9.91 10.92
C GLU A 145 7.86 -9.63 12.43
N ALA A 146 8.26 -8.42 12.85
CA ALA A 146 8.30 -8.05 14.26
C ALA A 146 6.91 -8.08 14.92
N ILE A 147 5.86 -7.67 14.20
CA ILE A 147 4.47 -7.79 14.67
C ILE A 147 4.10 -9.26 14.88
N MET A 148 4.43 -10.14 13.94
CA MET A 148 4.19 -11.59 14.09
C MET A 148 4.96 -12.18 15.26
N TYR A 149 6.24 -11.84 15.42
CA TYR A 149 7.05 -12.30 16.57
C TYR A 149 6.56 -11.77 17.91
N ASN A 150 5.80 -10.67 17.90
CA ASN A 150 5.16 -10.13 19.07
C ASN A 150 3.83 -10.81 19.42
N ILE A 151 3.30 -11.75 18.63
CA ILE A 151 2.12 -12.53 19.04
C ILE A 151 2.42 -13.22 20.38
N SER A 152 1.46 -13.24 21.29
CA SER A 152 1.64 -13.80 22.62
C SER A 152 1.98 -15.29 22.55
N ASP A 153 2.84 -15.76 23.46
CA ASP A 153 3.25 -17.18 23.48
C ASP A 153 2.05 -18.09 23.80
N ASP A 154 1.12 -17.61 24.63
CA ASP A 154 -0.11 -18.31 25.02
C ASP A 154 -1.04 -18.51 23.81
N ASP A 155 -1.17 -17.51 22.94
CA ASP A 155 -2.02 -17.61 21.74
C ASP A 155 -1.37 -18.43 20.63
N THR A 156 -0.04 -18.36 20.50
CA THR A 156 0.71 -19.05 19.44
C THR A 156 0.43 -20.56 19.42
N ALA A 157 0.25 -21.18 20.59
CA ALA A 157 -0.05 -22.61 20.70
C ALA A 157 -1.42 -23.00 20.11
N GLY A 158 -2.39 -22.07 20.07
CA GLY A 158 -3.74 -22.29 19.55
C GLY A 158 -3.94 -21.89 18.09
N ILE A 159 -2.96 -21.20 17.49
CA ILE A 159 -3.05 -20.69 16.12
C ILE A 159 -2.77 -21.82 15.12
N ASN A 160 -3.53 -21.83 14.02
CA ASN A 160 -3.25 -22.73 12.91
C ASN A 160 -1.86 -22.45 12.34
N SER A 161 -1.00 -23.47 12.22
CA SER A 161 0.37 -23.31 11.73
C SER A 161 0.48 -22.65 10.35
N LYS A 162 -0.56 -22.75 9.51
CA LYS A 162 -0.62 -22.03 8.22
C LYS A 162 -0.70 -20.51 8.41
N ASP A 163 -1.45 -20.03 9.41
CA ASP A 163 -1.58 -18.60 9.71
C ASP A 163 -0.24 -18.00 10.20
N LEU A 164 0.69 -18.83 10.71
CA LEU A 164 2.04 -18.42 11.14
C LEU A 164 3.07 -18.39 10.00
N THR A 165 2.65 -18.58 8.75
CA THR A 165 3.54 -18.53 7.57
C THR A 165 3.58 -17.14 6.95
N GLU A 166 4.44 -16.95 5.94
CA GLU A 166 4.49 -15.74 5.13
C GLU A 166 3.11 -15.39 4.56
N LYS A 167 2.39 -16.39 3.99
CA LYS A 167 1.06 -16.24 3.41
C LYS A 167 -0.08 -16.10 4.42
N GLY A 168 0.21 -16.29 5.70
CA GLY A 168 -0.71 -16.01 6.79
C GLY A 168 -0.56 -14.58 7.28
N PHE A 169 -0.07 -14.44 8.50
CA PHE A 169 0.02 -13.17 9.20
C PHE A 169 1.02 -12.20 8.58
N ILE A 170 2.20 -12.64 8.13
CA ILE A 170 3.25 -11.71 7.68
C ILE A 170 2.75 -10.89 6.47
N ASN A 171 2.20 -11.53 5.43
CA ASN A 171 1.70 -10.81 4.25
C ASN A 171 0.57 -9.86 4.64
N THR A 172 -0.41 -10.34 5.40
CA THR A 172 -1.55 -9.54 5.87
C THR A 172 -1.10 -8.33 6.71
N PHE A 173 -0.18 -8.54 7.65
CA PHE A 173 0.37 -7.46 8.46
C PHE A 173 1.15 -6.47 7.63
N ASN A 174 1.88 -6.94 6.62
CA ASN A 174 2.63 -6.08 5.69
C ASN A 174 1.71 -5.17 4.89
N HIS A 175 0.68 -5.73 4.24
CA HIS A 175 -0.29 -4.96 3.47
C HIS A 175 -0.98 -3.90 4.36
N ILE A 176 -1.51 -4.30 5.51
CA ILE A 176 -2.24 -3.36 6.38
C ILE A 176 -1.31 -2.33 7.02
N THR A 177 -0.16 -2.74 7.56
CA THR A 177 0.77 -1.84 8.27
C THR A 177 1.40 -0.85 7.29
N ALA A 178 1.83 -1.31 6.12
CA ALA A 178 2.40 -0.44 5.10
C ALA A 178 1.36 0.59 4.62
N GLN A 179 0.14 0.15 4.32
CA GLN A 179 -0.93 1.03 3.84
C GLN A 179 -1.40 2.02 4.90
N ALA A 180 -1.43 1.62 6.17
CA ALA A 180 -1.68 2.54 7.27
C ALA A 180 -0.60 3.62 7.35
N LEU A 181 0.69 3.24 7.33
CA LEU A 181 1.79 4.20 7.35
C LEU A 181 1.79 5.12 6.13
N MET A 182 1.60 4.58 4.92
CA MET A 182 1.54 5.36 3.68
C MET A 182 0.40 6.38 3.71
N THR A 183 -0.78 5.96 4.16
CA THR A 183 -1.96 6.82 4.25
C THR A 183 -1.78 7.92 5.31
N SER A 184 -1.20 7.56 6.46
CA SER A 184 -0.92 8.50 7.55
C SER A 184 0.12 9.55 7.16
N VAL A 185 1.25 9.11 6.59
CA VAL A 185 2.41 9.96 6.30
C VAL A 185 2.22 10.78 5.03
N PHE A 186 1.56 10.24 4.01
CA PHE A 186 1.40 10.87 2.71
C PHE A 186 -0.07 11.22 2.47
N SER A 187 -0.82 10.26 1.93
CA SER A 187 -2.24 10.39 1.60
C SER A 187 -2.79 9.04 1.19
N GLU A 188 -4.08 8.82 1.43
CA GLU A 188 -4.86 7.70 0.90
C GLU A 188 -4.62 7.53 -0.60
N ARG A 189 -4.78 8.58 -1.41
CA ARG A 189 -4.59 8.53 -2.87
C ARG A 189 -3.22 8.00 -3.31
N LEU A 190 -2.17 8.28 -2.56
CA LEU A 190 -0.83 7.73 -2.87
C LEU A 190 -0.75 6.25 -2.48
N ALA A 191 -1.32 5.89 -1.33
CA ALA A 191 -1.32 4.54 -0.80
C ALA A 191 -2.13 3.59 -1.73
N ASP A 192 -3.30 4.05 -2.16
CA ASP A 192 -4.17 3.46 -3.19
C ASP A 192 -3.43 3.28 -4.53
N PHE A 193 -2.82 4.36 -5.05
CA PHE A 193 -2.03 4.26 -6.27
C PHE A 193 -0.89 3.23 -6.19
N ILE A 194 -0.16 3.18 -5.05
CA ILE A 194 0.93 2.22 -4.85
C ILE A 194 0.40 0.79 -4.73
N SER A 195 -0.77 0.59 -4.09
CA SER A 195 -1.48 -0.69 -4.04
C SER A 195 -1.76 -1.19 -5.46
N ASP A 196 -2.46 -0.40 -6.27
CA ASP A 196 -2.87 -0.80 -7.62
C ASP A 196 -1.70 -1.22 -8.49
N VAL A 197 -0.64 -0.40 -8.55
CA VAL A 197 0.52 -0.70 -9.39
C VAL A 197 1.30 -1.94 -8.91
N HIS A 198 1.26 -2.23 -7.60
CA HIS A 198 1.91 -3.39 -7.01
C HIS A 198 1.16 -4.68 -7.36
N GLU A 199 -0.15 -4.69 -7.18
CA GLU A 199 -0.99 -5.87 -7.44
C GLU A 199 -1.06 -6.18 -8.94
N LEU A 200 -1.24 -5.15 -9.78
CA LEU A 200 -1.26 -5.31 -11.23
C LEU A 200 0.09 -5.76 -11.82
N ARG A 201 1.21 -5.53 -11.12
CA ARG A 201 2.51 -6.09 -11.55
C ARG A 201 2.49 -7.61 -11.51
N LYS A 202 1.84 -8.19 -10.50
CA LYS A 202 1.82 -9.64 -10.26
C LYS A 202 0.75 -10.33 -11.11
N LEU A 203 -0.46 -9.77 -11.15
CA LEU A 203 -1.61 -10.42 -11.81
C LEU A 203 -2.49 -9.40 -12.57
N PRO A 204 -2.11 -8.96 -13.78
CA PRO A 204 -2.92 -8.05 -14.59
C PRO A 204 -4.33 -8.58 -14.89
N GLU A 205 -4.54 -9.89 -14.88
CA GLU A 205 -5.85 -10.52 -15.11
C GLU A 205 -6.88 -10.12 -14.04
N LEU A 206 -6.45 -9.60 -12.88
CA LEU A 206 -7.32 -9.12 -11.78
C LEU A 206 -8.42 -8.18 -12.24
N VAL A 207 -8.18 -7.30 -13.23
CA VAL A 207 -9.17 -6.34 -13.72
C VAL A 207 -10.13 -6.91 -14.77
N THR A 208 -9.87 -8.13 -15.25
CA THR A 208 -10.72 -8.80 -16.26
C THR A 208 -11.42 -10.04 -15.73
N GLY A 209 -10.91 -10.65 -14.67
CA GLY A 209 -11.38 -11.93 -14.14
C GLY A 209 -11.01 -13.13 -15.03
N LYS A 210 -10.23 -12.94 -16.10
CA LYS A 210 -9.88 -13.98 -17.07
C LYS A 210 -8.59 -14.71 -16.65
N PHE A 211 -8.69 -15.48 -15.59
CA PHE A 211 -7.56 -16.26 -15.07
C PHE A 211 -7.39 -17.61 -15.80
N THR A 212 -6.15 -18.09 -15.89
CA THR A 212 -5.85 -19.46 -16.29
C THR A 212 -6.24 -20.45 -15.19
N LYS A 213 -6.30 -21.75 -15.52
CA LYS A 213 -6.58 -22.79 -14.52
C LYS A 213 -5.47 -22.87 -13.48
N GLU A 214 -4.24 -22.69 -13.92
CA GLU A 214 -3.05 -22.67 -13.06
C GLU A 214 -3.15 -21.52 -12.06
N GLN A 215 -3.49 -20.31 -12.53
CA GLN A 215 -3.70 -19.14 -11.67
C GLN A 215 -4.84 -19.37 -10.67
N ILE A 216 -5.98 -19.92 -11.09
CA ILE A 216 -7.13 -20.18 -10.20
C ILE A 216 -6.79 -21.21 -9.10
N ASN A 217 -5.99 -22.22 -9.44
CA ASN A 217 -5.60 -23.28 -8.51
C ASN A 217 -4.46 -22.85 -7.57
N ASP A 218 -3.75 -21.78 -7.90
CA ASP A 218 -2.73 -21.19 -7.04
C ASP A 218 -3.39 -20.28 -5.99
N ILE A 219 -3.54 -20.80 -4.78
CA ILE A 219 -4.15 -20.05 -3.68
C ILE A 219 -3.20 -19.00 -3.11
N GLU A 220 -1.89 -19.28 -3.13
CA GLU A 220 -0.87 -18.48 -2.46
C GLU A 220 -0.31 -17.35 -3.33
N GLU A 221 -0.38 -17.47 -4.66
CA GLU A 221 0.09 -16.44 -5.59
C GLU A 221 -0.94 -16.07 -6.67
N GLY A 222 -2.10 -16.70 -6.68
CA GLY A 222 -3.17 -16.44 -7.64
C GLY A 222 -4.22 -15.42 -7.15
N PRO A 223 -5.43 -15.42 -7.75
CA PRO A 223 -6.41 -14.36 -7.52
C PRO A 223 -6.96 -14.33 -6.09
N VAL A 224 -6.86 -15.42 -5.32
CA VAL A 224 -7.29 -15.44 -3.92
C VAL A 224 -6.40 -14.54 -3.07
N ASP A 225 -5.09 -14.76 -3.12
CA ASP A 225 -4.08 -13.96 -2.41
C ASP A 225 -4.19 -12.48 -2.81
N ASN A 226 -4.14 -12.19 -4.11
CA ASN A 226 -4.17 -10.82 -4.59
C ASN A 226 -5.45 -10.06 -4.22
N TYR A 227 -6.64 -10.67 -4.33
CA TYR A 227 -7.87 -9.98 -3.91
C TYR A 227 -7.94 -9.76 -2.40
N ILE A 228 -7.35 -10.65 -1.60
CA ILE A 228 -7.20 -10.46 -0.16
C ILE A 228 -6.24 -9.31 0.14
N ASP A 229 -5.10 -9.25 -0.57
CA ASP A 229 -4.12 -8.18 -0.42
C ASP A 229 -4.72 -6.81 -0.75
N ILE A 230 -5.54 -6.72 -1.81
CA ILE A 230 -6.28 -5.48 -2.15
C ILE A 230 -7.22 -5.06 -1.02
N ILE A 231 -8.04 -5.98 -0.50
CA ILE A 231 -8.97 -5.67 0.61
C ILE A 231 -8.21 -5.29 1.89
N ASN A 232 -7.14 -5.99 2.19
CA ASN A 232 -6.26 -5.68 3.31
C ASN A 232 -5.58 -4.32 3.13
N ASN A 233 -5.24 -3.94 1.89
CA ASN A 233 -4.72 -2.61 1.61
C ASN A 233 -5.75 -1.54 1.98
N GLU A 234 -7.01 -1.69 1.58
CA GLU A 234 -8.08 -0.74 1.94
C GLU A 234 -8.30 -0.63 3.45
N TRP A 235 -8.33 -1.76 4.18
CA TRP A 235 -8.43 -1.71 5.64
C TRP A 235 -7.23 -1.01 6.28
N GLY A 236 -6.03 -1.21 5.73
CA GLY A 236 -4.84 -0.47 6.13
C GLY A 236 -4.98 1.04 5.89
N GLN A 237 -5.54 1.45 4.75
CA GLN A 237 -5.79 2.86 4.46
C GLN A 237 -6.78 3.49 5.46
N GLU A 238 -7.91 2.83 5.74
CA GLU A 238 -8.88 3.31 6.75
C GLU A 238 -8.27 3.42 8.14
N LEU A 239 -7.49 2.42 8.55
CA LEU A 239 -6.74 2.45 9.81
C LEU A 239 -5.75 3.62 9.83
N GLY A 240 -5.04 3.85 8.72
CA GLY A 240 -4.15 5.00 8.55
C GLY A 240 -4.86 6.34 8.72
N LYS A 241 -6.05 6.54 8.15
CA LYS A 241 -6.84 7.78 8.34
C LYS A 241 -7.16 8.02 9.82
N VAL A 242 -7.57 6.97 10.53
CA VAL A 242 -7.88 7.03 11.97
C VAL A 242 -6.64 7.39 12.78
N LEU A 243 -5.51 6.69 12.54
CA LEU A 243 -4.27 6.92 13.28
C LEU A 243 -3.65 8.28 12.96
N ARG A 244 -3.72 8.72 11.70
CA ARG A 244 -3.33 10.07 11.29
C ARG A 244 -4.03 11.14 12.12
N LYS A 245 -5.34 11.01 12.28
CA LYS A 245 -6.14 11.92 13.11
C LYS A 245 -5.80 11.80 14.59
N LYS A 246 -5.68 10.58 15.13
CA LYS A 246 -5.35 10.32 16.54
C LYS A 246 -4.03 10.98 16.96
N TYR A 247 -3.00 10.86 16.12
CA TYR A 247 -1.66 11.34 16.41
C TYR A 247 -1.32 12.70 15.78
N ASN A 248 -2.28 13.34 15.11
CA ASN A 248 -2.09 14.59 14.37
C ASN A 248 -0.91 14.51 13.39
N ILE A 249 -0.83 13.43 12.61
CA ILE A 249 0.25 13.19 11.66
C ILE A 249 0.07 14.06 10.41
N SER A 250 1.14 14.73 10.02
CA SER A 250 1.29 15.56 8.83
C SER A 250 2.63 15.27 8.13
N ARG A 251 2.91 16.01 7.06
CA ARG A 251 4.16 15.88 6.30
C ARG A 251 5.38 16.38 7.09
N GLU A 252 5.13 17.20 8.11
CA GLU A 252 6.09 17.84 8.98
C GLU A 252 6.27 17.10 10.30
N THR A 253 5.54 15.99 10.51
CA THR A 253 5.66 15.19 11.73
C THR A 253 7.08 14.64 11.88
N ASN A 254 7.70 14.96 13.00
CA ASN A 254 8.91 14.30 13.45
C ASN A 254 8.54 12.96 14.11
N TRP A 255 8.93 11.86 13.49
CA TRP A 255 8.69 10.50 13.97
C TRP A 255 9.68 10.15 15.07
N THR A 256 9.29 10.34 16.32
CA THR A 256 10.07 9.85 17.47
C THR A 256 9.84 8.34 17.66
N PRO A 257 10.76 7.63 18.35
CA PRO A 257 10.54 6.23 18.69
C PRO A 257 9.26 6.00 19.50
N GLU A 258 8.89 6.94 20.39
CA GLU A 258 7.64 6.86 21.16
C GLU A 258 6.40 6.96 20.27
N LEU A 259 6.39 7.90 19.31
CA LEU A 259 5.30 8.03 18.37
C LEU A 259 5.13 6.75 17.54
N LEU A 260 6.23 6.22 16.98
CA LEU A 260 6.17 5.02 16.16
C LEU A 260 5.76 3.78 16.96
N ALA A 261 6.27 3.59 18.18
CA ALA A 261 5.86 2.50 19.05
C ALA A 261 4.36 2.56 19.36
N ASN A 262 3.84 3.73 19.76
CA ASN A 262 2.42 3.92 20.05
C ASN A 262 1.54 3.68 18.80
N TYR A 263 1.99 4.16 17.65
CA TYR A 263 1.32 3.95 16.37
C TYR A 263 1.22 2.46 16.02
N LEU A 264 2.32 1.70 16.13
CA LEU A 264 2.33 0.26 15.85
C LEU A 264 1.58 -0.55 16.91
N ASN A 265 1.54 -0.11 18.16
CA ASN A 265 0.76 -0.75 19.22
C ASN A 265 -0.75 -0.59 19.00
N ASP A 266 -1.21 0.51 18.41
CA ASP A 266 -2.61 0.63 17.98
C ASP A 266 -2.93 -0.28 16.80
N ILE A 267 -1.98 -0.49 15.88
CA ILE A 267 -2.11 -1.47 14.81
C ILE A 267 -2.17 -2.90 15.37
N GLN A 268 -1.30 -3.25 16.33
CA GLN A 268 -1.38 -4.52 17.06
C GLN A 268 -2.71 -4.67 17.79
N SER A 269 -3.24 -3.59 18.36
CA SER A 269 -4.56 -3.60 19.01
C SER A 269 -5.68 -3.88 18.00
N TYR A 270 -5.58 -3.31 16.79
CA TYR A 270 -6.48 -3.65 15.68
C TYR A 270 -6.37 -5.13 15.29
N TYR A 271 -5.16 -5.67 15.12
CA TYR A 271 -4.98 -7.10 14.83
C TYR A 271 -5.48 -7.99 15.96
N SER A 272 -5.27 -7.59 17.21
CA SER A 272 -5.73 -8.34 18.38
C SER A 272 -7.23 -8.50 18.32
N TRP A 273 -7.88 -7.41 17.95
CA TRP A 273 -9.31 -7.34 17.83
C TRP A 273 -9.84 -8.11 16.59
N VAL A 274 -9.18 -8.04 15.43
CA VAL A 274 -9.62 -8.81 14.23
C VAL A 274 -9.42 -10.32 14.41
N PHE A 275 -8.23 -10.71 14.87
CA PHE A 275 -7.78 -12.10 14.87
C PHE A 275 -7.97 -12.81 16.21
N GLN A 276 -8.39 -12.07 17.25
CA GLN A 276 -8.60 -12.58 18.61
C GLN A 276 -7.32 -13.21 19.19
N ILE A 277 -6.19 -12.50 19.01
CA ILE A 277 -4.86 -12.88 19.51
C ILE A 277 -4.24 -11.71 20.28
N GLY A 278 -3.42 -11.99 21.29
CA GLY A 278 -2.69 -10.99 22.05
C GLY A 278 -1.33 -10.67 21.43
N PHE A 279 -0.78 -9.50 21.77
CA PHE A 279 0.56 -9.09 21.37
C PHE A 279 1.37 -8.54 22.54
N LYS A 280 2.67 -8.81 22.53
CA LYS A 280 3.69 -8.06 23.27
C LYS A 280 3.83 -6.68 22.61
N PRO A 281 3.70 -5.58 23.36
CA PRO A 281 3.75 -4.24 22.78
C PRO A 281 5.17 -3.87 22.38
N PHE A 282 5.30 -3.11 21.30
CA PHE A 282 6.53 -2.40 20.96
C PHE A 282 6.86 -1.36 22.02
N ARG A 283 8.16 -1.14 22.23
CA ARG A 283 8.72 -0.11 23.10
C ARG A 283 9.53 0.87 22.28
N ALA A 284 9.55 2.13 22.71
CA ALA A 284 10.39 3.17 22.11
C ALA A 284 11.89 2.82 22.10
N SER A 285 12.32 1.94 23.03
CA SER A 285 13.70 1.46 23.12
C SER A 285 14.03 0.32 22.16
N ASP A 286 13.05 -0.27 21.48
CA ASP A 286 13.31 -1.40 20.58
C ASP A 286 14.07 -0.91 19.34
N GLU A 287 15.10 -1.64 18.95
CA GLU A 287 16.03 -1.22 17.89
C GLU A 287 15.31 -0.98 16.56
N ILE A 288 14.36 -1.85 16.20
CA ILE A 288 13.55 -1.71 14.98
C ILE A 288 12.76 -0.39 14.96
N ILE A 289 12.26 0.05 16.13
CA ILE A 289 11.50 1.29 16.27
C ILE A 289 12.40 2.50 16.09
N ILE A 290 13.55 2.52 16.78
CA ILE A 290 14.53 3.60 16.68
C ILE A 290 15.00 3.79 15.23
N ARG A 291 15.32 2.68 14.56
CA ARG A 291 15.84 2.70 13.19
C ARG A 291 14.79 3.12 12.17
N PHE A 292 13.58 2.57 12.27
CA PHE A 292 12.54 2.90 11.30
C PHE A 292 12.01 4.32 11.49
N SER A 293 11.91 4.83 12.72
CA SER A 293 11.53 6.22 12.97
C SER A 293 12.58 7.19 12.39
N SER A 294 13.87 6.88 12.55
CA SER A 294 14.98 7.60 11.92
C SER A 294 14.87 7.59 10.39
N LYS A 295 14.63 6.42 9.79
CA LYS A 295 14.44 6.27 8.34
C LYS A 295 13.31 7.13 7.80
N ILE A 296 12.15 7.15 8.46
CA ILE A 296 11.01 8.00 8.07
C ILE A 296 11.45 9.46 8.05
N ASN A 297 12.07 9.95 9.12
CA ASN A 297 12.52 11.34 9.22
C ASN A 297 13.55 11.69 8.15
N SER A 298 14.54 10.83 7.91
CA SER A 298 15.55 11.04 6.86
C SER A 298 14.93 11.17 5.47
N LEU A 299 13.91 10.36 5.17
CA LEU A 299 13.19 10.42 3.89
C LEU A 299 12.31 11.67 3.75
N LEU A 300 11.66 12.11 4.83
CA LEU A 300 10.79 13.29 4.84
C LEU A 300 11.60 14.59 4.77
N MET A 301 12.69 14.71 5.54
CA MET A 301 13.59 15.87 5.51
C MET A 301 14.38 15.98 4.20
N GLY A 302 14.42 14.91 3.41
CA GLY A 302 15.24 14.81 2.21
C GLY A 302 16.68 14.52 2.61
N VAL A 303 17.13 13.28 2.41
CA VAL A 303 18.46 12.84 2.81
C VAL A 303 19.52 13.76 2.18
N SER A 304 20.14 14.56 3.04
CA SER A 304 21.31 15.41 2.77
C SER A 304 22.49 14.52 2.44
N GLY A 305 22.60 14.12 1.18
CA GLY A 305 23.59 13.15 0.69
C GLY A 305 23.20 12.51 -0.64
N LEU A 306 21.91 12.52 -0.98
CA LEU A 306 21.48 12.37 -2.37
C LEU A 306 21.64 13.75 -3.01
N GLY A 307 22.70 13.91 -3.82
CA GLY A 307 22.81 15.05 -4.71
C GLY A 307 21.47 15.22 -5.42
N PHE A 308 20.80 16.34 -5.19
CA PHE A 308 19.51 16.67 -5.81
C PHE A 308 19.59 16.61 -7.35
N ILE A 309 20.81 16.67 -7.90
CA ILE A 309 21.18 16.53 -9.30
C ILE A 309 21.15 15.06 -9.77
N ASP A 310 21.56 14.09 -8.96
CA ASP A 310 21.54 12.66 -9.32
C ASP A 310 20.10 12.13 -9.42
N LEU A 311 19.17 12.72 -8.65
CA LEU A 311 17.75 12.36 -8.70
C LEU A 311 16.97 13.03 -9.85
N ILE A 312 17.53 14.07 -10.48
CA ILE A 312 16.90 14.76 -11.63
C ILE A 312 17.26 14.04 -12.93
N PHE A 313 18.47 13.51 -13.06
CA PHE A 313 18.91 12.76 -14.25
C PHE A 313 18.51 11.27 -14.23
N ASP A 314 18.08 10.73 -13.09
CA ASP A 314 17.44 9.40 -13.02
C ASP A 314 15.93 9.44 -13.37
N LEU A 315 15.43 10.58 -13.83
CA LEU A 315 14.04 10.81 -14.26
C LEU A 315 13.94 11.57 -15.60
N PHE A 316 15.08 11.92 -16.22
CA PHE A 316 15.19 12.54 -17.55
C PHE A 316 16.42 12.02 -18.28
#